data_AF-A0A1I6M2Q7-F1
#
_entry.id   AF-A0A1I6M2Q7-F1
#
_cell.length_a   1.000
_cell.length_b   1.000
_cell.length_c   1.000
_cell.angle_alpha   90.00
_cell.angle_beta   90.00
_cell.angle_gamma   90.00
#
_symmetry.space_group_name_H-M   'P 1'
#
loop_
_entity.id
_entity.type
_entity.pdbx_description
1 polymer ?
#
loop_
_entity_poly.entity_id
_entity_poly.type
_entity_poly.pdbx_seq_one_letter_code
_entity_poly.pdbx_strand_id
1 'polypeptide(L)'
;MIVKTDFQRGDAGALVDYIKYDRKAEEQRVPVRDPSGRDLSDADLEQFVERSEAKGMERHFIISPDPDATMSSTDLDRGTRRLLSDWRSGRPSASYVYAIHDAGEKPHVHAAVIGQERDLWMGRDDVVELREQARDAFREADRLPTRERQQQGEREAIPESARGPSRDDVE
;
A
#
# COMPACT_ATOMS: atom_id res chain seq x y z
N MET A 1 3.73 12.53 -6.15
CA MET A 1 2.98 11.27 -6.29
C MET A 1 2.18 11.29 -7.58
N ILE A 2 2.39 10.26 -8.40
CA ILE A 2 1.66 10.01 -9.63
C ILE A 2 0.82 8.77 -9.41
N VAL A 3 -0.47 8.87 -9.72
CA VAL A 3 -1.37 7.71 -9.78
C VAL A 3 -1.94 7.63 -11.20
N LYS A 4 -1.71 6.50 -11.86
CA LYS A 4 -2.34 6.12 -13.11
C LYS A 4 -3.26 4.94 -12.85
N THR A 5 -4.34 4.86 -13.59
CA THR A 5 -5.28 3.75 -13.48
C THR A 5 -6.03 3.54 -14.77
N ASP A 6 -6.34 2.29 -15.06
CA ASP A 6 -7.21 1.84 -16.13
C ASP A 6 -8.19 0.79 -15.60
N PHE A 7 -9.36 0.76 -16.22
CA PHE A 7 -10.46 -0.12 -15.87
C PHE A 7 -10.75 -1.03 -17.04
N GLN A 8 -10.89 -2.32 -16.76
CA GLN A 8 -11.16 -3.32 -17.78
C GLN A 8 -12.29 -4.22 -17.32
N ARG A 9 -13.12 -4.63 -18.28
CA ARG A 9 -14.09 -5.70 -18.08
C ARG A 9 -13.38 -7.01 -18.41
N GLY A 10 -13.31 -7.94 -17.46
CA GLY A 10 -12.54 -9.17 -17.59
C GLY A 10 -12.09 -9.73 -16.24
N ASP A 11 -11.35 -10.82 -16.30
CA ASP A 11 -10.61 -11.36 -15.17
C ASP A 11 -9.26 -10.65 -14.98
N ALA A 12 -8.65 -10.87 -13.83
CA ALA A 12 -7.38 -10.28 -13.44
C ALA A 12 -6.17 -11.17 -13.73
N GLY A 13 -6.31 -12.27 -14.45
CA GLY A 13 -5.23 -13.24 -14.69
C GLY A 13 -4.04 -12.60 -15.40
N ALA A 14 -4.30 -11.94 -16.53
CA ALA A 14 -3.25 -11.28 -17.31
C ALA A 14 -2.56 -10.15 -16.52
N LEU A 15 -3.32 -9.39 -15.74
CA LEU A 15 -2.77 -8.33 -14.90
C LEU A 15 -1.96 -8.90 -13.75
N VAL A 16 -2.46 -9.93 -13.07
CA VAL A 16 -1.77 -10.62 -11.97
C VAL A 16 -0.46 -11.23 -12.45
N ASP A 17 -0.44 -11.85 -13.63
CA ASP A 17 0.78 -12.36 -14.24
C ASP A 17 1.74 -11.21 -14.59
N TYR A 18 1.24 -10.11 -15.15
CA TYR A 18 2.06 -8.95 -15.44
C TYR A 18 2.74 -8.37 -14.19
N ILE A 19 2.01 -8.20 -13.08
CA ILE A 19 2.59 -7.59 -11.87
C ILE A 19 3.56 -8.52 -11.12
N LYS A 20 3.49 -9.84 -11.34
CA LYS A 20 4.41 -10.82 -10.75
C LYS A 20 5.82 -10.73 -11.33
N TYR A 21 6.00 -10.14 -12.50
CA TYR A 21 7.29 -10.10 -13.19
C TYR A 21 7.77 -8.66 -13.37
N ASP A 22 8.97 -8.37 -12.89
CA ASP A 22 9.65 -7.11 -13.23
C ASP A 22 10.23 -7.24 -14.64
N ARG A 23 9.65 -6.50 -15.58
CA ARG A 23 9.93 -6.64 -17.03
C ARG A 23 11.34 -6.22 -17.44
N LYS A 24 12.05 -5.44 -16.60
CA LYS A 24 13.43 -5.00 -16.91
C LYS A 24 14.51 -5.87 -16.31
N ALA A 25 14.20 -6.62 -15.26
CA ALA A 25 15.12 -7.58 -14.66
C ALA A 25 14.91 -9.00 -15.19
N GLU A 26 14.83 -9.16 -16.52
CA GLU A 26 14.81 -10.49 -17.15
C GLU A 26 13.68 -11.40 -16.63
N GLU A 27 12.45 -10.88 -16.45
CA GLU A 27 11.31 -11.63 -15.91
C GLU A 27 11.54 -12.13 -14.47
N GLN A 28 12.36 -11.42 -13.68
CA GLN A 28 12.51 -11.74 -12.27
C GLN A 28 11.15 -11.62 -11.58
N ARG A 29 10.75 -12.73 -10.97
CA ARG A 29 9.53 -12.80 -10.20
C ARG A 29 9.68 -11.95 -8.94
N VAL A 30 8.75 -11.01 -8.75
CA VAL A 30 8.65 -10.18 -7.55
C VAL A 30 7.52 -10.66 -6.63
N PRO A 31 7.63 -10.46 -5.32
CA PRO A 31 6.55 -10.81 -4.40
C PRO A 31 5.30 -9.96 -4.65
N VAL A 32 4.15 -10.63 -4.79
CA VAL A 32 2.84 -9.99 -4.79
C VAL A 32 2.26 -10.09 -3.38
N ARG A 33 1.68 -9.00 -2.89
CA ARG A 33 1.26 -8.82 -1.51
C ARG A 33 -0.25 -8.60 -1.39
N ASP A 34 -0.77 -9.05 -0.26
CA ASP A 34 -2.14 -8.77 0.17
C ASP A 34 -2.27 -7.39 0.84
N PRO A 35 -3.49 -6.91 1.16
CA PRO A 35 -3.69 -5.62 1.83
C PRO A 35 -2.96 -5.45 3.18
N SER A 36 -2.59 -6.55 3.85
CA SER A 36 -1.83 -6.50 5.10
C SER A 36 -0.32 -6.35 4.87
N GLY A 37 0.16 -6.52 3.64
CA GLY A 37 1.57 -6.48 3.25
C GLY A 37 2.25 -7.83 3.32
N ARG A 38 1.48 -8.92 3.44
CA ARG A 38 2.03 -10.28 3.42
C ARG A 38 2.17 -10.75 1.98
N ASP A 39 3.29 -11.38 1.68
CA ASP A 39 3.52 -12.03 0.40
C ASP A 39 2.53 -13.18 0.20
N LEU A 40 1.99 -13.30 -1.01
CA LEU A 40 1.02 -14.30 -1.39
C LEU A 40 1.70 -15.48 -2.08
N SER A 41 1.20 -16.68 -1.79
CA SER A 41 1.55 -17.88 -2.53
C SER A 41 0.90 -17.89 -3.92
N ASP A 42 1.35 -18.77 -4.81
CA ASP A 42 0.69 -18.96 -6.11
C ASP A 42 -0.77 -19.41 -5.95
N ALA A 43 -1.05 -20.28 -4.99
CA ALA A 43 -2.42 -20.73 -4.70
C ALA A 43 -3.33 -19.60 -4.21
N ASP A 44 -2.80 -18.63 -3.45
CA ASP A 44 -3.57 -17.46 -3.03
C ASP A 44 -3.84 -16.51 -4.19
N LEU A 45 -2.88 -16.39 -5.13
CA LEU A 45 -3.02 -15.59 -6.34
C LEU A 45 -4.02 -16.22 -7.31
N GLU A 46 -4.01 -17.53 -7.48
CA GLU A 46 -5.01 -18.27 -8.25
C GLU A 46 -6.42 -18.02 -7.69
N GLN A 47 -6.61 -18.15 -6.37
CA GLN A 47 -7.90 -17.83 -5.73
C GLN A 47 -8.32 -16.36 -5.94
N PHE A 48 -7.36 -15.43 -5.99
CA PHE A 48 -7.65 -14.03 -6.31
C PHE A 48 -8.16 -13.89 -7.77
N VAL A 49 -7.51 -14.58 -8.72
CA VAL A 49 -7.91 -14.59 -10.14
C VAL A 49 -9.28 -15.25 -10.32
N GLU A 50 -9.54 -16.40 -9.71
CA GLU A 50 -10.86 -17.06 -9.76
C GLU A 50 -11.98 -16.14 -9.25
N ARG A 51 -11.73 -15.41 -8.15
CA ARG A 51 -12.68 -14.41 -7.63
C ARG A 51 -12.92 -13.25 -8.58
N SER A 52 -11.96 -12.95 -9.46
CA SER A 52 -12.09 -11.88 -10.46
C SER A 52 -13.02 -12.29 -11.59
N GLU A 53 -12.97 -13.54 -12.05
CA GLU A 53 -13.86 -14.10 -13.07
C GLU A 53 -15.33 -14.01 -12.65
N ALA A 54 -15.61 -14.34 -11.38
CA ALA A 54 -16.95 -14.23 -10.81
C ALA A 54 -17.50 -12.80 -10.79
N LYS A 55 -16.62 -11.79 -10.85
CA LYS A 55 -17.01 -10.37 -10.86
C LYS A 55 -16.96 -9.75 -12.26
N GLY A 56 -16.14 -10.30 -13.14
CA GLY A 56 -15.98 -9.88 -14.53
C GLY A 56 -15.41 -8.47 -14.71
N MET A 57 -14.73 -7.91 -13.71
CA MET A 57 -14.18 -6.56 -13.75
C MET A 57 -12.88 -6.46 -12.96
N GLU A 58 -11.93 -5.72 -13.52
CA GLU A 58 -10.68 -5.37 -12.86
C GLU A 58 -10.29 -3.89 -13.04
N ARG A 59 -9.41 -3.43 -12.15
CA ARG A 59 -8.77 -2.12 -12.24
C ARG A 59 -7.29 -2.25 -11.88
N HIS A 60 -6.44 -1.68 -12.70
CA HIS A 60 -5.01 -1.55 -12.43
C HIS A 60 -4.72 -0.17 -11.85
N PHE A 61 -3.94 -0.10 -10.78
CA PHE A 61 -3.32 1.12 -10.29
C PHE A 61 -1.80 1.05 -10.46
N ILE A 62 -1.22 2.11 -10.98
CA ILE A 62 0.23 2.36 -10.95
C ILE A 62 0.47 3.55 -10.03
N ILE A 63 1.14 3.33 -8.92
CA ILE A 63 1.47 4.35 -7.92
C ILE A 63 2.98 4.55 -7.93
N SER A 64 3.41 5.75 -8.28
CA SER A 64 4.83 6.08 -8.33
C SER A 64 5.14 7.40 -7.62
N PRO A 65 6.36 7.53 -7.06
CA PRO A 65 6.86 8.81 -6.59
C PRO A 65 6.88 9.84 -7.73
N ASP A 66 6.95 11.11 -7.34
CA ASP A 66 7.33 12.14 -8.30
C ASP A 66 8.72 11.80 -8.88
N PRO A 67 8.99 12.05 -10.18
CA PRO A 67 10.33 11.85 -10.74
C PRO A 67 11.43 12.50 -9.89
N ASP A 68 11.20 13.65 -9.29
CA ASP A 68 12.26 14.31 -8.52
C ASP A 68 12.34 13.85 -7.06
N ALA A 69 11.44 12.95 -6.64
CA ALA A 69 11.41 12.40 -5.29
C ALA A 69 12.18 11.09 -5.18
N THR A 70 12.98 10.96 -4.12
CA THR A 70 13.54 9.69 -3.68
C THR A 70 12.60 9.02 -2.69
N MET A 71 12.24 7.76 -2.93
CA MET A 71 11.35 7.00 -2.05
C MET A 71 11.78 5.54 -1.99
N SER A 72 11.78 4.96 -0.79
CA SER A 72 12.16 3.56 -0.59
C SER A 72 11.00 2.60 -0.92
N SER A 73 11.31 1.35 -1.26
CA SER A 73 10.29 0.29 -1.43
C SER A 73 9.47 0.07 -0.15
N THR A 74 10.06 0.30 1.03
CA THR A 74 9.35 0.23 2.32
C THR A 74 8.32 1.36 2.50
N ASP A 75 8.65 2.58 2.10
CA ASP A 75 7.70 3.70 2.16
C ASP A 75 6.61 3.56 1.09
N LEU A 76 6.96 3.00 -0.07
CA LEU A 76 6.00 2.61 -1.09
C LEU A 76 5.01 1.56 -0.58
N ASP A 77 5.50 0.53 0.10
CA ASP A 77 4.64 -0.49 0.72
C ASP A 77 3.63 0.13 1.68
N ARG A 78 4.13 0.91 2.66
CA ARG A 78 3.30 1.51 3.71
C ARG A 78 2.29 2.50 3.12
N GLY A 79 2.74 3.38 2.23
CA GLY A 79 1.90 4.39 1.58
C GLY A 79 0.83 3.75 0.70
N THR A 80 1.17 2.69 -0.05
CA THR A 80 0.23 1.95 -0.88
C THR A 80 -0.86 1.29 -0.05
N ARG A 81 -0.49 0.58 1.02
CA ARG A 81 -1.48 -0.10 1.87
C ARG A 81 -2.45 0.89 2.49
N ARG A 82 -1.95 2.03 2.96
CA ARG A 82 -2.80 3.09 3.48
C ARG A 82 -3.74 3.64 2.40
N LEU A 83 -3.19 4.09 1.28
CA LEU A 83 -3.96 4.67 0.17
C LEU A 83 -5.07 3.73 -0.30
N LEU A 84 -4.75 2.47 -0.58
CA LEU A 84 -5.71 1.52 -1.12
C LEU A 84 -6.69 1.01 -0.05
N SER A 85 -6.30 0.95 1.22
CA SER A 85 -7.24 0.65 2.32
C SER A 85 -8.26 1.76 2.51
N ASP A 86 -7.82 3.02 2.49
CA ASP A 86 -8.70 4.19 2.60
C ASP A 86 -9.66 4.25 1.39
N TRP A 87 -9.12 4.09 0.18
CA TRP A 87 -9.93 4.01 -1.04
C TRP A 87 -10.95 2.86 -1.00
N ARG A 88 -10.58 1.69 -0.46
CA ARG A 88 -11.46 0.51 -0.35
C ARG A 88 -12.57 0.67 0.71
N SER A 89 -12.41 1.55 1.69
CA SER A 89 -13.33 1.66 2.84
C SER A 89 -14.82 1.84 2.47
N GLY A 90 -15.10 2.52 1.37
CA GLY A 90 -16.46 2.71 0.82
C GLY A 90 -16.85 1.75 -0.30
N ARG A 91 -16.04 0.72 -0.58
CA ARG A 91 -16.13 -0.16 -1.77
C ARG A 91 -16.15 -1.63 -1.35
N PRO A 92 -17.29 -2.13 -0.84
CA PRO A 92 -17.35 -3.41 -0.13
C PRO A 92 -17.01 -4.64 -0.98
N SER A 93 -17.21 -4.57 -2.30
CA SER A 93 -16.81 -5.65 -3.19
C SER A 93 -15.36 -5.55 -3.67
N ALA A 94 -14.66 -4.43 -3.45
CA ALA A 94 -13.30 -4.26 -3.92
C ALA A 94 -12.30 -5.10 -3.09
N SER A 95 -11.37 -5.77 -3.76
CA SER A 95 -10.25 -6.49 -3.18
C SER A 95 -9.03 -6.23 -4.04
N TYR A 96 -7.84 -6.09 -3.45
CA TYR A 96 -6.63 -5.81 -4.21
C TYR A 96 -5.46 -6.68 -3.77
N VAL A 97 -4.52 -6.83 -4.70
CA VAL A 97 -3.16 -7.32 -4.47
C VAL A 97 -2.19 -6.35 -5.14
N TYR A 98 -0.94 -6.30 -4.71
CA TYR A 98 0.04 -5.38 -5.28
C TYR A 98 1.47 -5.92 -5.27
N ALA A 99 2.29 -5.43 -6.20
CA ALA A 99 3.71 -5.70 -6.28
C ALA A 99 4.47 -4.37 -6.37
N ILE A 100 5.71 -4.37 -5.87
CA ILE A 100 6.63 -3.23 -5.99
C ILE A 100 7.70 -3.62 -6.98
N HIS A 101 7.85 -2.85 -8.05
CA HIS A 101 8.89 -3.02 -9.07
C HIS A 101 9.95 -1.95 -8.81
N ASP A 102 11.20 -2.37 -8.62
CA ASP A 102 12.33 -1.48 -8.31
C ASP A 102 13.61 -1.81 -9.09
N ALA A 103 13.57 -2.77 -10.03
CA ALA A 103 14.77 -3.26 -10.69
C ALA A 103 15.20 -2.32 -11.84
N GLY A 104 16.10 -1.38 -11.51
CA GLY A 104 16.74 -0.49 -12.48
C GLY A 104 15.86 0.66 -12.99
N GLU A 105 14.67 0.83 -12.42
CA GLU A 105 13.80 1.98 -12.61
C GLU A 105 13.49 2.68 -11.29
N LYS A 106 12.77 3.80 -11.34
CA LYS A 106 12.24 4.40 -10.12
C LYS A 106 11.24 3.42 -9.50
N PRO A 107 11.39 3.10 -8.20
CA PRO A 107 10.47 2.20 -7.52
C PRO A 107 9.02 2.64 -7.73
N HIS A 108 8.16 1.72 -8.12
CA HIS A 108 6.74 1.97 -8.33
C HIS A 108 5.92 0.74 -8.01
N VAL A 109 4.64 0.96 -7.75
CA VAL A 109 3.72 -0.10 -7.34
C VAL A 109 2.74 -0.36 -8.47
N HIS A 110 2.54 -1.64 -8.76
CA HIS A 110 1.41 -2.12 -9.52
C HIS A 110 0.41 -2.78 -8.59
N ALA A 111 -0.86 -2.37 -8.62
CA ALA A 111 -1.92 -3.00 -7.86
C ALA A 111 -3.05 -3.48 -8.78
N ALA A 112 -3.39 -4.77 -8.68
CA ALA A 112 -4.54 -5.37 -9.33
C ALA A 112 -5.74 -5.34 -8.38
N VAL A 113 -6.88 -4.84 -8.85
CA VAL A 113 -8.09 -4.69 -8.03
C VAL A 113 -9.27 -5.34 -8.72
N ILE A 114 -10.00 -6.17 -7.98
CA ILE A 114 -11.18 -6.91 -8.46
C ILE A 114 -12.41 -6.48 -7.65
N GLY A 115 -13.56 -6.39 -8.29
CA GLY A 115 -14.74 -5.79 -7.67
C GLY A 115 -15.93 -5.77 -8.61
N GLN A 116 -17.11 -5.43 -8.10
CA GLN A 116 -18.25 -5.11 -8.95
C GLN A 116 -18.02 -3.75 -9.63
N GLU A 117 -18.58 -3.55 -10.81
CA GLU A 117 -18.41 -2.32 -11.59
C GLU A 117 -18.70 -1.05 -10.77
N ARG A 118 -19.77 -1.03 -9.96
CA ARG A 118 -20.10 0.12 -9.10
C ARG A 118 -19.00 0.53 -8.12
N ASP A 119 -18.18 -0.41 -7.67
CA ASP A 119 -17.13 -0.18 -6.68
C ASP A 119 -15.79 0.12 -7.37
N LEU A 120 -15.60 -0.38 -8.60
CA LEU A 120 -14.39 -0.14 -9.39
C LEU A 120 -14.50 1.06 -10.31
N TRP A 121 -15.70 1.52 -10.66
CA TRP A 121 -15.88 2.66 -11.54
C TRP A 121 -15.31 3.93 -10.87
N MET A 122 -14.59 4.71 -11.68
CA MET A 122 -13.99 5.97 -11.26
C MET A 122 -14.08 6.94 -12.44
N GLY A 123 -14.69 8.10 -12.19
CA GLY A 123 -14.65 9.23 -13.08
C GLY A 123 -13.36 10.03 -12.94
N ARG A 124 -13.27 11.14 -13.67
CA ARG A 124 -12.10 12.04 -13.63
C ARG A 124 -11.87 12.61 -12.22
N ASP A 125 -12.94 13.02 -11.55
CA ASP A 125 -12.85 13.66 -10.24
C ASP A 125 -12.40 12.65 -9.16
N ASP A 126 -12.87 11.40 -9.23
CA ASP A 126 -12.40 10.31 -8.36
C ASP A 126 -10.90 10.07 -8.51
N VAL A 127 -10.36 10.15 -9.74
CA VAL A 127 -8.92 9.98 -10.00
C VAL A 127 -8.13 11.18 -9.48
N VAL A 128 -8.68 12.40 -9.55
CA VAL A 128 -8.05 13.59 -8.97
C VAL A 128 -8.02 13.48 -7.45
N GLU A 129 -9.12 13.10 -6.82
CA GLU A 129 -9.21 12.90 -5.38
C GLU A 129 -8.23 11.82 -4.92
N LEU A 130 -8.17 10.68 -5.60
CA LEU A 130 -7.22 9.61 -5.29
C LEU A 130 -5.76 10.09 -5.37
N ARG A 131 -5.42 10.99 -6.29
CA ARG A 131 -4.07 11.58 -6.38
C ARG A 131 -3.76 12.50 -5.20
N GLU A 132 -4.72 13.27 -4.71
CA GLU A 132 -4.54 14.08 -3.50
C GLU A 132 -4.39 13.18 -2.27
N GLN A 133 -5.26 12.17 -2.11
CA GLN A 133 -5.13 11.15 -1.05
C GLN A 133 -3.77 10.43 -1.11
N ALA A 134 -3.27 10.12 -2.30
CA ALA A 134 -1.94 9.55 -2.48
C ALA A 134 -0.83 10.51 -2.06
N ARG A 135 -0.96 11.82 -2.31
CA ARG A 135 0.04 12.78 -1.81
C ARG A 135 0.06 12.81 -0.29
N ASP A 136 -1.10 12.76 0.35
CA ASP A 136 -1.21 12.82 1.80
C ASP A 136 -0.74 11.53 2.48
N ALA A 137 -1.15 10.37 1.97
CA ALA A 137 -0.75 9.06 2.49
C ALA A 137 0.78 8.90 2.51
N PHE A 138 1.47 9.43 1.49
CA PHE A 138 2.91 9.30 1.33
C PHE A 138 3.70 10.45 1.99
N ARG A 139 3.14 11.66 2.11
CA ARG A 139 3.73 12.74 2.94
C ARG A 139 3.71 12.41 4.43
N GLU A 140 2.68 11.72 4.91
CA GLU A 140 2.59 11.32 6.32
C GLU A 140 3.42 10.08 6.61
N ALA A 141 3.67 9.21 5.62
CA ALA A 141 4.63 8.13 5.74
C ALA A 141 6.05 8.65 6.08
N ASP A 142 6.44 9.82 5.56
CA ASP A 142 7.70 10.49 5.92
C ASP A 142 7.73 11.00 7.38
N ARG A 143 6.57 11.27 8.00
CA ARG A 143 6.45 11.81 9.37
C ARG A 143 6.41 10.74 10.45
N LEU A 144 5.97 9.51 10.13
CA LEU A 144 5.83 8.43 11.10
C LEU A 144 7.17 7.96 11.71
N PRO A 145 8.28 7.81 10.95
CA PRO A 145 9.60 7.52 11.52
C PRO A 145 10.06 8.59 12.52
N THR A 146 9.69 9.86 12.29
CA THR A 146 10.01 10.98 13.19
C THR A 146 9.22 10.90 14.50
N ARG A 147 7.94 10.50 14.44
CA ARG A 147 7.10 10.33 15.64
C ARG A 147 7.47 9.11 16.47
N GLU A 148 7.84 7.99 15.84
CA GLU A 148 8.30 6.79 16.57
C GLU A 148 9.64 7.05 17.29
N ARG A 149 10.56 7.79 16.64
CA ARG A 149 11.80 8.24 17.30
C ARG A 149 11.56 9.23 18.45
N GLN A 150 10.62 10.16 18.30
CA GLN A 150 10.26 11.08 19.40
C GLN A 150 9.63 10.34 20.58
N GLN A 151 8.73 9.39 20.33
CA GLN A 151 8.09 8.60 21.40
C GLN A 151 9.05 7.61 22.08
N GLN A 152 10.07 7.09 21.37
CA GLN A 152 11.13 6.30 22.00
C GLN A 152 12.06 7.17 22.86
N GLY A 153 12.42 8.37 22.38
CA GLY A 153 13.21 9.33 23.15
C GLY A 153 12.50 9.87 24.40
N GLU A 154 11.17 10.06 24.35
CA GLU A 154 10.37 10.45 25.52
C GLU A 154 10.18 9.31 26.53
N ARG A 155 10.17 8.06 26.09
CA ARG A 155 10.09 6.89 27.00
C ARG A 155 11.41 6.58 27.71
N GLU A 156 12.56 6.86 27.09
CA GLU A 156 13.87 6.77 27.74
C GLU A 156 14.16 7.97 28.67
N ALA A 157 13.39 9.05 28.56
CA ALA A 157 13.55 10.28 29.36
C ALA A 157 12.73 10.29 30.66
N ILE A 158 12.36 9.14 31.24
CA ILE A 158 11.91 9.08 32.64
C ILE A 158 13.14 8.75 33.49
N PRO A 159 13.80 9.74 34.12
CA PRO A 159 14.93 9.46 35.00
C PRO A 159 14.45 8.65 36.22
N GLU A 160 15.21 7.61 36.56
CA GLU A 160 15.03 6.75 37.74
C GLU A 160 15.11 7.52 39.09
N SER A 161 15.36 8.83 39.05
CA SER A 161 15.45 9.72 40.22
C SER A 161 14.11 10.24 40.74
N ALA A 162 12.97 9.87 40.12
CA ALA A 162 11.64 10.25 40.62
C ALA A 162 11.03 9.28 41.66
N ARG A 163 11.77 8.24 42.10
CA ARG A 163 11.39 7.49 43.31
C ARG A 163 11.82 8.29 44.55
N GLY A 164 10.97 9.24 44.94
CA GLY A 164 11.10 9.95 46.21
C GLY A 164 11.06 8.97 47.39
N PRO A 165 11.80 9.22 48.48
CA PRO A 165 11.83 8.33 49.63
C PRO A 165 10.46 8.30 50.32
N SER A 166 9.93 7.09 50.57
CA SER A 166 8.82 6.88 51.50
C SER A 166 9.20 7.47 52.86
N ARG A 167 8.48 8.52 53.25
CA ARG A 167 8.37 8.94 54.64
C ARG A 167 7.24 8.13 55.26
N ASP A 168 7.59 7.10 56.01
CA ASP A 168 6.72 6.52 57.03
C ASP A 168 7.50 6.51 58.34
N ASP A 169 7.30 7.57 59.12
CA ASP A 169 7.54 7.63 60.57
C ASP A 169 6.41 8.49 61.13
N VAL A 170 5.38 7.84 61.69
CA VAL A 170 4.51 8.15 62.86
C VAL A 170 3.55 6.96 62.89
N GLU A 171 3.57 6.04 63.87
CA GLU A 171 3.44 6.22 65.32
C GLU A 171 4.01 5.01 66.09
#